data_AF-A0A2V2AWM3-F1
#
_entry.id   AF-A0A2V2AWM3-F1
#
_cell.length_a   1.000
_cell.length_b   1.000
_cell.length_c   1.000
_cell.angle_alpha   90.00
_cell.angle_beta   90.00
_cell.angle_gamma   90.00
#
_symmetry.space_group_name_H-M   'P 1'
#
loop_
_entity.id
_entity.type
_entity.pdbx_description
1 polymer ?
#
loop_
_entity_poly.entity_id
_entity_poly.type
_entity_poly.pdbx_seq_one_letter_code
_entity_poly.pdbx_strand_id
1 'polypeptide(L)'
;MTYLLLLVAAVLSILGSINDSEGMITASWVVWGVGILFLLLRWRRNRRRFASLEQAEAAAAAGNTRAMRALAMRQKLLDDFTEAERLLRAAVELGDVEAMWEMGRLVEQRDGLEASEPWFRMAAERGHFFAKRFFRPGHALNMDGGNPL
;
A
#
# COMPACT_ATOMS: atom_id res chain seq x y z
N MET A 1 -22.06 5.30 -5.98
CA MET A 1 -22.65 6.06 -4.85
C MET A 1 -21.86 7.32 -4.50
N THR A 2 -20.55 7.26 -4.25
CA THR A 2 -19.72 8.42 -3.82
C THR A 2 -19.57 9.54 -4.86
N TYR A 3 -19.55 9.20 -6.15
CA TYR A 3 -19.43 10.19 -7.24
C TYR A 3 -20.69 11.03 -7.46
N LEU A 4 -21.88 10.50 -7.10
CA LEU A 4 -23.16 11.20 -7.22
C LEU A 4 -23.25 12.37 -6.22
N LEU A 5 -22.71 12.15 -5.01
CA LEU A 5 -22.70 13.16 -3.94
C LEU A 5 -21.74 14.32 -4.25
N LEU A 6 -20.62 14.05 -4.92
CA LEU A 6 -19.68 15.09 -5.35
C LEU A 6 -20.24 15.96 -6.47
N LEU A 7 -21.02 15.37 -7.39
CA LEU A 7 -21.73 16.10 -8.44
C LEU A 7 -22.83 17.01 -7.87
N VAL A 8 -23.63 16.50 -6.91
CA VAL A 8 -24.68 17.30 -6.26
C VAL A 8 -24.09 18.46 -5.45
N ALA A 9 -22.98 18.24 -4.75
CA ALA A 9 -22.28 19.30 -4.01
C ALA A 9 -21.73 20.40 -4.95
N ALA A 10 -21.15 20.03 -6.10
CA ALA A 10 -20.65 20.99 -7.08
C ALA A 10 -21.77 21.84 -7.69
N VAL A 11 -22.91 21.23 -8.01
CA VAL A 11 -24.09 21.93 -8.54
C VAL A 11 -24.67 22.91 -7.52
N LEU A 12 -24.75 22.53 -6.24
CA LEU A 12 -25.26 23.40 -5.18
C LEU A 12 -24.33 24.58 -4.86
N SER A 13 -23.00 24.40 -4.92
CA SER A 13 -22.05 25.50 -4.74
C SER A 13 -22.08 26.52 -5.89
N ILE A 14 -22.30 26.07 -7.14
CA ILE A 14 -22.46 26.97 -8.29
C ILE A 14 -23.77 27.77 -8.18
N LEU A 15 -24.88 27.10 -7.81
CA LEU A 15 -26.17 27.77 -7.59
C LEU A 15 -26.12 28.78 -6.44
N GLY A 16 -25.34 28.51 -5.39
CA GLY A 16 -25.18 29.43 -4.26
C GLY A 16 -24.36 30.67 -4.53
N SER A 17 -23.36 30.56 -5.42
CA SER A 17 -22.53 31.68 -5.84
C SER A 17 -23.27 32.68 -6.72
N ILE A 18 -24.38 32.28 -7.35
CA ILE A 18 -25.18 33.16 -8.24
C ILE A 18 -26.19 33.99 -7.42
N ASN A 19 -26.53 33.56 -6.19
CA ASN A 19 -27.66 34.09 -5.42
C ASN A 19 -27.27 34.85 -4.14
N ASP A 20 -25.99 35.21 -3.95
CA ASP A 20 -25.43 36.00 -2.83
C ASP A 20 -26.07 35.71 -1.45
N SER A 21 -26.14 34.43 -1.09
CA SER A 21 -26.71 33.99 0.19
C SER A 21 -25.62 33.40 1.09
N GLU A 22 -25.30 34.11 2.19
CA GLU A 22 -24.35 33.64 3.22
C GLU A 22 -24.73 32.24 3.78
N GLY A 23 -26.01 31.90 3.76
CA GLY A 23 -26.52 30.57 4.12
C GLY A 23 -26.06 29.42 3.21
N MET A 24 -25.83 29.67 1.91
CA MET A 24 -25.37 28.63 0.99
C MET A 24 -23.86 28.38 1.08
N ILE A 25 -23.09 29.40 1.48
CA ILE A 25 -21.65 29.26 1.76
C ILE A 25 -21.46 28.40 3.01
N THR A 26 -22.19 28.66 4.10
CA THR A 26 -22.12 27.86 5.33
C THR A 26 -22.60 26.42 5.11
N ALA A 27 -23.64 26.20 4.32
CA ALA A 27 -24.08 24.87 3.91
C ALA A 27 -23.00 24.09 3.13
N SER A 28 -22.21 24.77 2.30
CA SER A 28 -21.11 24.14 1.53
C SER A 28 -19.99 23.62 2.45
N TRP A 29 -19.61 24.37 3.50
CA TRP A 29 -18.60 23.92 4.47
C TRP A 29 -19.04 22.67 5.23
N VAL A 30 -20.33 22.55 5.57
CA VAL A 30 -20.88 21.37 6.25
C VAL A 30 -20.81 20.14 5.34
N VAL A 31 -21.20 20.26 4.07
CA VAL A 31 -21.15 19.16 3.09
C VAL A 31 -19.70 18.68 2.87
N TRP A 32 -18.74 19.60 2.74
CA TRP A 32 -17.32 19.26 2.66
C TRP A 32 -16.81 18.58 3.93
N GLY A 33 -17.16 19.08 5.11
CA GLY A 33 -16.79 18.50 6.39
C GLY A 33 -17.29 17.06 6.55
N VAL A 34 -18.55 16.80 6.21
CA VAL A 34 -19.16 15.46 6.25
C VAL A 34 -18.51 14.53 5.22
N GLY A 35 -18.23 15.01 4.00
CA GLY A 35 -17.55 14.24 2.96
C GLY A 35 -16.12 13.84 3.36
N ILE A 36 -15.34 14.78 3.88
CA ILE A 36 -13.99 14.53 4.38
C ILE A 36 -14.03 13.59 5.59
N LEU A 37 -14.96 13.78 6.53
CA LEU A 37 -15.14 12.88 7.66
C LEU A 37 -15.44 11.45 7.18
N PHE A 38 -16.31 11.28 6.19
CA PHE A 38 -16.62 9.97 5.63
C PHE A 38 -15.41 9.34 4.94
N LEU A 39 -14.61 10.13 4.21
CA LEU A 39 -13.35 9.68 3.64
C LEU A 39 -12.35 9.27 4.73
N LEU A 40 -12.23 10.03 5.81
CA LEU A 40 -11.38 9.73 6.96
C LEU A 40 -11.85 8.48 7.71
N LEU A 41 -13.16 8.30 7.90
CA LEU A 41 -13.73 7.11 8.54
C LEU A 41 -13.54 5.87 7.66
N ARG A 42 -13.78 5.99 6.35
CA ARG A 42 -13.51 4.92 5.37
C ARG A 42 -12.03 4.58 5.33
N TRP A 43 -11.15 5.58 5.32
CA TRP A 43 -9.71 5.41 5.36
C TRP A 43 -9.25 4.79 6.69
N ARG A 44 -9.81 5.19 7.83
CA ARG A 44 -9.52 4.62 9.15
C ARG A 44 -9.97 3.17 9.25
N ARG A 45 -11.17 2.84 8.74
CA ARG A 45 -11.70 1.47 8.66
C ARG A 45 -10.87 0.62 7.70
N ASN A 46 -10.41 1.19 6.59
CA ASN A 46 -9.57 0.50 5.63
C ASN A 46 -8.09 0.38 6.06
N ARG A 47 -7.62 1.24 6.98
CA ARG A 47 -6.30 1.14 7.62
C ARG A 47 -6.27 0.11 8.74
N ARG A 48 -7.38 -0.09 9.47
CA ARG A 48 -7.53 -1.14 10.48
C ARG A 48 -7.95 -2.46 9.82
N ARG A 49 -7.04 -3.12 9.11
CA ARG A 49 -7.35 -4.40 8.42
C ARG A 49 -7.11 -5.66 9.27
N PHE A 50 -6.42 -5.54 10.39
CA PHE A 50 -6.42 -6.53 11.48
C PHE A 50 -6.60 -5.74 12.78
N ALA A 51 -7.69 -5.97 13.50
CA ALA A 51 -8.05 -5.15 14.68
C ALA A 51 -7.24 -5.56 15.93
N SER A 52 -6.66 -6.75 15.92
CA SER A 52 -5.74 -7.27 16.95
C SER A 52 -4.61 -8.09 16.31
N LEU A 53 -3.50 -8.27 17.04
CA LEU A 53 -2.39 -9.13 16.61
C LEU A 53 -2.85 -10.58 16.44
N GLU A 54 -3.67 -11.07 17.36
CA GLU A 54 -4.27 -12.40 17.31
C GLU A 54 -5.06 -12.65 16.02
N GLN A 55 -5.81 -11.65 15.52
CA GLN A 55 -6.50 -11.77 14.23
C GLN A 55 -5.53 -11.82 13.05
N ALA A 56 -4.41 -11.09 13.12
CA ALA A 56 -3.38 -11.13 12.09
C ALA A 56 -2.64 -12.48 12.10
N GLU A 57 -2.34 -13.02 13.28
CA GLU A 57 -1.72 -14.35 13.46
C GLU A 57 -2.64 -15.46 12.97
N ALA A 58 -3.92 -15.45 13.36
CA ALA A 58 -4.90 -16.41 12.87
C ALA A 58 -5.08 -16.33 11.34
N ALA A 59 -5.13 -15.12 10.78
CA ALA A 59 -5.21 -14.95 9.33
C ALA A 59 -3.93 -15.44 8.62
N ALA A 60 -2.75 -15.17 9.19
CA ALA A 60 -1.49 -15.66 8.66
C ALA A 60 -1.41 -17.19 8.73
N ALA A 61 -1.84 -17.81 9.83
CA ALA A 61 -1.95 -19.25 9.96
C ALA A 61 -2.93 -19.87 8.93
N ALA A 62 -3.97 -19.14 8.55
CA ALA A 62 -4.90 -19.52 7.49
C ALA A 62 -4.38 -19.27 6.06
N GLY A 63 -3.10 -18.89 5.89
CA GLY A 63 -2.50 -18.67 4.56
C GLY A 63 -2.76 -17.27 3.98
N ASN A 64 -3.24 -16.31 4.78
CA ASN A 64 -3.43 -14.94 4.30
C ASN A 64 -2.07 -14.24 4.15
N THR A 65 -1.57 -14.17 2.93
CA THR A 65 -0.26 -13.58 2.61
C THR A 65 -0.14 -12.11 3.01
N ARG A 66 -1.25 -11.36 2.94
CA ARG A 66 -1.29 -9.97 3.40
C ARG A 66 -1.11 -9.86 4.91
N ALA A 67 -1.67 -10.80 5.68
CA ALA A 67 -1.49 -10.87 7.12
C ALA A 67 -0.03 -11.24 7.46
N MET A 68 0.53 -12.24 6.79
CA MET A 68 1.94 -12.62 6.93
C MET A 68 2.88 -11.44 6.66
N ARG A 69 2.65 -10.69 5.57
CA ARG A 69 3.44 -9.48 5.27
C ARG A 69 3.26 -8.39 6.33
N ALA A 70 2.06 -8.17 6.83
CA ALA A 70 1.82 -7.18 7.88
C ALA A 70 2.54 -7.54 9.19
N LEU A 71 2.53 -8.82 9.56
CA LEU A 71 3.30 -9.33 10.70
C LEU A 71 4.81 -9.19 10.46
N ALA A 72 5.29 -9.54 9.27
CA ALA A 72 6.71 -9.38 8.92
C ALA A 72 7.18 -7.92 9.06
N MET A 73 6.39 -6.96 8.59
CA MET A 73 6.72 -5.54 8.72
C MET A 73 6.73 -5.10 10.18
N ARG A 74 5.87 -5.68 11.04
CA ARG A 74 5.92 -5.43 12.47
C ARG A 74 7.19 -6.01 13.10
N GLN A 75 7.57 -7.24 12.77
CA GLN A 75 8.78 -7.87 13.30
C GLN A 75 10.03 -7.10 12.86
N LYS A 76 10.06 -6.62 11.61
CA LYS A 76 11.10 -5.71 11.12
C LYS A 76 11.19 -4.41 11.94
N LEU A 77 10.06 -3.83 12.36
CA LEU A 77 10.06 -2.64 13.23
C LEU A 77 10.52 -2.93 14.66
N LEU A 78 10.50 -4.19 15.08
CA LEU A 78 11.02 -4.66 16.36
C LEU A 78 12.48 -5.15 16.24
N ASP A 79 13.15 -4.89 15.11
CA ASP A 79 14.48 -5.39 14.75
C ASP A 79 14.62 -6.92 14.75
N ASP A 80 13.50 -7.65 14.70
CA ASP A 80 13.47 -9.10 14.53
C ASP A 80 13.41 -9.44 13.03
N PHE A 81 14.55 -9.27 12.39
CA PHE A 81 14.71 -9.52 10.95
C PHE A 81 14.56 -11.01 10.59
N THR A 82 14.88 -11.93 11.50
CA THR A 82 14.77 -13.37 11.29
C THR A 82 13.30 -13.79 11.16
N GLU A 83 12.45 -13.36 12.09
CA GLU A 83 11.03 -13.68 12.02
C GLU A 83 10.34 -12.95 10.87
N ALA A 84 10.75 -11.71 10.58
CA ALA A 84 10.29 -11.00 9.39
C ALA A 84 10.60 -11.76 8.10
N GLU A 85 11.82 -12.31 7.98
CA GLU A 85 12.23 -13.12 6.84
C GLU A 85 11.37 -14.38 6.71
N ARG A 86 11.16 -15.11 7.83
CA ARG A 86 10.35 -16.32 7.86
C ARG A 86 8.92 -16.08 7.36
N LEU A 87 8.29 -15.01 7.84
CA LEU A 87 6.94 -14.61 7.45
C LEU A 87 6.85 -14.16 5.99
N LEU A 88 7.83 -13.41 5.49
CA LEU A 88 7.89 -13.02 4.09
C LEU A 88 8.10 -14.23 3.18
N ARG A 89 8.98 -15.17 3.56
CA ARG A 89 9.23 -16.40 2.80
C ARG A 89 7.96 -17.24 2.64
N ALA A 90 7.20 -17.43 3.72
CA ALA A 90 5.90 -18.11 3.65
C ALA A 90 4.91 -17.40 2.71
N ALA A 91 4.87 -16.07 2.72
CA ALA A 91 4.02 -15.29 1.81
C ALA A 91 4.49 -15.38 0.34
N VAL A 92 5.80 -15.44 0.11
CA VAL A 92 6.41 -15.65 -1.21
C VAL A 92 6.07 -17.03 -1.77
N GLU A 93 6.13 -18.08 -0.95
CA GLU A 93 5.76 -19.45 -1.33
C GLU A 93 4.29 -19.55 -1.77
N LEU A 94 3.43 -18.73 -1.16
CA LEU A 94 2.02 -18.58 -1.54
C LEU A 94 1.79 -17.64 -2.74
N GLY A 95 2.87 -17.12 -3.35
CA GLY A 95 2.83 -16.32 -4.57
C GLY A 95 2.57 -14.81 -4.36
N ASP A 96 2.72 -14.29 -3.14
CA ASP A 96 2.52 -12.86 -2.88
C ASP A 96 3.64 -12.00 -3.48
N VAL A 97 3.29 -11.30 -4.55
CA VAL A 97 4.19 -10.42 -5.31
C VAL A 97 4.75 -9.27 -4.48
N GLU A 98 3.98 -8.77 -3.51
CA GLU A 98 4.44 -7.71 -2.62
C GLU A 98 5.39 -8.25 -1.55
N ALA A 99 5.19 -9.49 -1.09
CA ALA A 99 6.13 -10.15 -0.20
C ALA A 99 7.49 -10.39 -0.88
N MET A 100 7.51 -10.71 -2.17
CA MET A 100 8.75 -10.83 -2.96
C MET A 100 9.53 -9.52 -2.99
N TRP A 101 8.83 -8.39 -3.16
CA TRP A 101 9.42 -7.06 -3.10
C TRP A 101 9.97 -6.72 -1.71
N GLU A 102 9.19 -6.95 -0.65
CA GLU A 102 9.65 -6.67 0.71
C GLU A 102 10.81 -7.58 1.14
N MET A 103 10.86 -8.82 0.63
CA MET A 103 12.00 -9.72 0.80
C MET A 103 13.26 -9.15 0.15
N GLY A 104 13.15 -8.62 -1.08
CA GLY A 104 14.26 -7.92 -1.74
C GLY A 104 14.77 -6.76 -0.89
N ARG A 105 13.89 -5.92 -0.35
CA ARG A 105 14.28 -4.82 0.54
C ARG A 105 14.90 -5.27 1.86
N LEU A 106 14.48 -6.43 2.38
CA LEU A 106 15.06 -7.01 3.59
C LEU A 106 16.50 -7.46 3.34
N VAL A 107 16.72 -8.16 2.23
CA VAL A 107 18.04 -8.64 1.80
C VAL A 107 18.94 -7.46 1.40
N GLU A 108 18.41 -6.46 0.70
CA GLU A 108 19.16 -5.24 0.34
C GLU A 108 19.73 -4.54 1.57
N GLN A 109 18.94 -4.44 2.64
CA GLN A 109 19.37 -3.82 3.89
C GLN A 109 20.46 -4.62 4.61
N ARG A 110 20.49 -5.95 4.45
CA ARG A 110 21.43 -6.85 5.14
C ARG A 110 22.71 -7.09 4.34
N ASP A 111 22.53 -7.43 3.06
CA ASP A 111 23.54 -8.01 2.18
C ASP A 111 23.81 -7.14 0.93
N GLY A 112 23.08 -6.03 0.76
CA GLY A 112 23.23 -5.10 -0.36
C GLY A 112 22.38 -5.42 -1.59
N LEU A 113 22.42 -4.50 -2.56
CA LEU A 113 21.54 -4.52 -3.74
C LEU A 113 21.75 -5.76 -4.62
N GLU A 114 23.00 -6.21 -4.80
CA GLU A 114 23.30 -7.40 -5.61
C GLU A 114 22.63 -8.67 -5.06
N ALA A 115 22.70 -8.89 -3.74
CA ALA A 115 22.08 -10.04 -3.09
C ALA A 115 20.53 -10.00 -3.17
N SER A 116 19.96 -8.80 -3.29
CA SER A 116 18.51 -8.59 -3.38
C SER A 116 17.94 -8.75 -4.80
N GLU A 117 18.79 -8.71 -5.83
CA GLU A 117 18.40 -8.72 -7.24
C GLU A 117 17.47 -9.90 -7.60
N PRO A 118 17.72 -11.16 -7.16
CA PRO A 118 16.84 -12.28 -7.48
C PRO A 118 15.40 -12.08 -6.97
N TRP A 119 15.25 -11.47 -5.79
CA TRP A 119 13.95 -11.20 -5.19
C TRP A 119 13.21 -10.09 -5.94
N PHE A 120 13.94 -9.03 -6.32
CA PHE A 120 13.38 -7.95 -7.12
C PHE A 120 13.02 -8.41 -8.53
N ARG A 121 13.83 -9.25 -9.17
CA ARG A 121 13.51 -9.84 -10.48
C ARG A 121 12.24 -10.67 -10.39
N MET A 122 12.16 -11.55 -9.40
CA MET A 122 10.98 -12.39 -9.17
C MET A 122 9.70 -11.56 -8.96
N ALA A 123 9.77 -10.46 -8.21
CA ALA A 123 8.64 -9.55 -8.03
C ALA A 123 8.27 -8.84 -9.34
N ALA A 124 9.28 -8.39 -10.11
CA ALA A 124 9.08 -7.69 -11.37
C ALA A 124 8.47 -8.56 -12.45
N GLU A 125 8.95 -9.80 -12.61
CA GLU A 125 8.39 -10.81 -13.52
C GLU A 125 6.91 -11.07 -13.22
N ARG A 126 6.53 -11.09 -11.94
CA ARG A 126 5.13 -11.24 -11.50
C ARG A 126 4.31 -9.95 -11.48
N GLY A 127 4.84 -8.85 -12.02
CA GLY A 127 4.05 -7.63 -12.25
C GLY A 127 4.23 -6.52 -11.24
N HIS A 128 5.14 -6.63 -10.27
CA HIS A 128 5.34 -5.58 -9.26
C HIS A 128 5.85 -4.28 -9.89
N PHE A 129 5.10 -3.19 -9.71
CA PHE A 129 5.35 -1.92 -10.39
C PHE A 129 6.74 -1.33 -10.08
N PHE A 130 7.12 -1.25 -8.80
CA PHE A 130 8.41 -0.66 -8.41
C PHE A 130 9.61 -1.55 -8.79
N ALA A 131 9.52 -2.86 -8.53
CA ALA A 131 10.51 -3.84 -8.99
C ALA A 131 10.79 -3.74 -10.50
N LYS A 132 9.76 -3.67 -11.36
CA LYS A 132 9.96 -3.49 -12.80
C LYS A 132 10.78 -2.26 -13.17
N ARG A 133 10.67 -1.20 -12.37
CA ARG A 133 11.41 0.05 -12.60
C ARG A 133 12.90 -0.12 -12.33
N PHE A 134 13.33 -1.01 -11.43
CA PHE A 134 14.74 -1.22 -11.11
C PHE A 134 15.54 -1.77 -12.30
N PHE A 135 14.88 -2.53 -13.17
CA PHE A 135 15.46 -3.16 -14.36
C PHE A 135 15.29 -2.34 -15.64
N ARG A 136 14.81 -1.10 -15.55
CA ARG A 136 14.82 -0.18 -16.71
C ARG A 136 16.26 0.27 -16.98
N PRO A 137 16.65 0.50 -18.24
CA PRO A 137 17.96 1.06 -18.54
C PRO A 137 18.24 2.33 -17.75
N GLY A 138 19.43 2.42 -17.14
CA GLY A 138 19.84 3.55 -16.29
C GLY A 138 19.23 3.56 -14.88
N HIS A 139 18.76 2.41 -14.38
CA HIS A 139 18.27 2.26 -12.99
C HIS A 139 19.13 1.28 -12.19
N ALA A 140 18.90 1.23 -10.88
CA ALA A 140 19.76 0.59 -9.89
C ALA A 140 20.20 -0.85 -10.24
N LEU A 141 19.31 -1.66 -10.82
CA LEU A 141 19.65 -3.04 -11.22
C LEU A 141 19.96 -3.20 -12.70
N ASN A 142 19.82 -2.16 -13.53
CA ASN A 142 20.11 -2.19 -14.97
C ASN A 142 20.74 -0.87 -15.44
N MET A 143 21.83 -0.46 -14.78
CA MET A 143 22.45 0.84 -15.03
C MET A 143 23.09 0.92 -16.42
N ASP A 144 23.79 -0.14 -16.82
CA ASP A 144 24.54 -0.28 -18.07
C ASP A 144 23.71 -0.88 -19.22
N GLY A 145 22.47 -1.29 -18.96
CA GLY A 145 21.64 -2.02 -19.93
C GLY A 145 21.93 -3.52 -19.98
N GLY A 146 22.88 -4.03 -19.18
CA GLY A 146 23.31 -5.42 -19.16
C GLY A 146 22.39 -6.36 -18.39
N ASN A 147 21.38 -5.83 -17.69
CA ASN A 147 20.52 -6.60 -16.81
C ASN A 147 19.01 -6.31 -17.02
N PRO A 148 18.44 -6.67 -18.18
CA PRO A 148 17.01 -6.53 -18.41
C PRO A 148 16.18 -7.53 -17.59
N LEU A 149 14.88 -7.25 -17.48
CA LEU A 149 13.88 -8.22 -17.00
C LEU A 149 13.80 -9.44 -17.91
#